data_AF-A0A8T3SUX6-F1
#
_entry.id   AF-A0A8T3SUX6-F1
#
_cell.length_a   1.000
_cell.length_b   1.000
_cell.length_c   1.000
_cell.angle_alpha   90.00
_cell.angle_beta   90.00
_cell.angle_gamma   90.00
#
_symmetry.space_group_name_H-M   'P 1'
#
loop_
_entity.id
_entity.type
_entity.pdbx_description
1 polymer ?
#
loop_
_entity_poly.entity_id
_entity_poly.type
_entity_poly.pdbx_seq_one_letter_code
_entity_poly.pdbx_strand_id
1 'polypeptide(L)'
;MEPSFTREELQRIKAPTLIIVGDRDVVTPEHAVEMFRTIPDAQLCIVPHTGHGARPKGTIRTFLQEAATGTATADLSLPPPTLSP
;
A
#
# COMPACT_ATOMS: atom_id res chain seq x y z
N MET A 1 -13.95 -5.65 15.06
CA MET A 1 -14.08 -6.87 14.24
C MET A 1 -13.23 -6.64 13.01
N GLU A 2 -12.17 -7.43 12.84
CA GLU A 2 -11.46 -7.48 11.56
C GLU A 2 -12.15 -8.51 10.66
N PRO A 3 -12.22 -8.26 9.34
CA PRO A 3 -12.76 -9.24 8.41
C PRO A 3 -11.85 -10.47 8.35
N SER A 4 -12.42 -11.65 8.57
CA SER A 4 -11.69 -12.93 8.53
C SER A 4 -11.65 -13.45 7.10
N PHE A 5 -10.66 -13.03 6.31
CA PHE A 5 -10.35 -13.62 5.01
C PHE A 5 -9.36 -14.77 5.16
N THR A 6 -9.58 -15.87 4.44
CA THR A 6 -8.59 -16.96 4.40
C THR A 6 -7.48 -16.64 3.40
N ARG A 7 -6.32 -17.29 3.56
CA ARG A 7 -5.21 -17.18 2.61
C ARG A 7 -5.65 -17.60 1.20
N GLU A 8 -6.47 -18.63 1.09
CA GLU A 8 -6.99 -19.15 -0.17
C GLU A 8 -7.90 -18.14 -0.87
N GLU A 9 -8.69 -17.36 -0.11
CA GLU A 9 -9.52 -16.28 -0.65
C GLU A 9 -8.66 -15.14 -1.21
N LEU A 10 -7.63 -14.73 -0.47
CA LEU A 10 -6.70 -13.68 -0.93
C LEU A 10 -5.92 -14.12 -2.18
N GLN A 11 -5.53 -15.39 -2.30
CA GLN A 11 -4.85 -15.93 -3.49
C GLN A 11 -5.72 -15.97 -4.76
N ARG A 12 -7.05 -15.92 -4.62
CA ARG A 12 -7.98 -15.86 -5.76
C ARG A 12 -8.04 -14.48 -6.39
N ILE A 13 -7.49 -13.44 -5.75
CA ILE A 13 -7.40 -12.11 -6.34
C ILE A 13 -6.47 -12.18 -7.55
N LYS A 14 -7.02 -11.92 -8.73
CA LYS A 14 -6.30 -11.87 -10.02
C LYS A 14 -6.12 -10.45 -10.56
N ALA A 15 -6.81 -9.49 -9.96
CA ALA A 15 -6.67 -8.09 -10.33
C ALA A 15 -5.35 -7.53 -9.77
N PRO A 16 -4.63 -6.69 -10.52
CA PRO A 16 -3.50 -5.93 -9.98
C PRO A 16 -3.93 -5.21 -8.70
N THR A 17 -3.20 -5.45 -7.62
CA THR A 17 -3.59 -5.02 -6.27
C THR A 17 -2.49 -4.16 -5.65
N LEU A 18 -2.85 -2.96 -5.20
CA LEU A 18 -1.97 -2.09 -4.43
C LEU A 18 -2.48 -2.01 -2.99
N ILE A 19 -1.64 -2.44 -2.04
CA ILE A 19 -1.91 -2.37 -0.60
C ILE A 19 -1.20 -1.12 -0.08
N ILE A 20 -1.94 -0.23 0.57
CA ILE A 20 -1.42 1.00 1.16
C ILE A 20 -1.75 0.99 2.65
N VAL A 21 -0.73 1.12 3.50
CA VAL A 21 -0.88 1.12 4.96
C VAL A 21 -0.04 2.24 5.58
N GLY A 22 -0.53 2.85 6.66
CA GLY A 22 0.25 3.77 7.46
C GLY A 22 1.09 3.04 8.52
N ASP A 23 2.30 3.52 8.81
CA ASP A 23 3.16 2.97 9.87
C ASP A 23 2.59 3.11 11.29
N ARG A 24 1.61 4.00 11.49
CA ARG A 24 0.92 4.29 12.76
C ARG A 24 -0.58 4.01 12.66
N ASP A 25 -0.99 3.18 11.71
CA ASP A 25 -2.39 2.76 11.55
C ASP A 25 -2.77 1.72 12.61
N VAL A 26 -4.07 1.51 12.78
CA VAL A 26 -4.63 0.41 13.60
C VAL A 26 -4.28 -0.93 12.98
N VAL A 27 -4.28 -1.02 11.65
CA VAL A 27 -3.78 -2.18 10.91
C VAL A 27 -2.27 -2.05 10.78
N THR A 28 -1.52 -2.99 11.35
CA THR A 28 -0.06 -2.86 11.41
C THR A 28 0.60 -3.16 10.05
N PRO A 29 1.81 -2.64 9.80
CA PRO A 29 2.59 -2.98 8.61
C PRO A 29 2.82 -4.47 8.44
N GLU A 30 2.98 -5.23 9.53
CA GLU A 30 3.18 -6.69 9.49
C GLU A 30 1.97 -7.41 8.89
N HIS A 31 0.76 -6.97 9.24
CA HIS A 31 -0.47 -7.52 8.66
C HIS A 31 -0.55 -7.21 7.15
N ALA A 32 -0.21 -5.99 6.75
CA ALA A 32 -0.17 -5.62 5.34
C ALA A 32 0.88 -6.42 4.55
N VAL A 33 2.03 -6.73 5.16
CA VAL A 33 3.07 -7.60 4.57
C VAL A 33 2.56 -9.02 4.39
N GLU A 34 1.79 -9.56 5.33
CA GLU A 34 1.18 -10.89 5.20
C GLU A 34 0.22 -10.96 4.00
N MET A 35 -0.61 -9.92 3.84
CA MET A 35 -1.49 -9.80 2.68
C MET A 35 -0.70 -9.68 1.36
N PHE A 36 0.32 -8.81 1.32
CA PHE A 36 1.21 -8.63 0.17
C PHE A 36 1.87 -9.95 -0.27
N ARG A 37 2.32 -10.76 0.68
CA ARG A 37 2.92 -12.09 0.39
C ARG A 37 1.90 -13.12 -0.11
N THR A 38 0.61 -12.88 0.15
CA THR A 38 -0.45 -13.83 -0.14
C THR A 38 -1.14 -13.52 -1.48
N ILE A 39 -1.34 -12.24 -1.80
CA ILE A 39 -2.00 -11.80 -3.03
C ILE A 39 -0.99 -11.83 -4.18
N PRO A 40 -1.25 -12.60 -5.26
CA PRO A 40 -0.36 -12.62 -6.43
C PRO A 40 -0.22 -11.23 -7.05
N ASP A 41 0.99 -10.88 -7.47
CA ASP A 41 1.33 -9.61 -8.14
C ASP A 41 0.91 -8.35 -7.35
N ALA A 42 0.73 -8.47 -6.03
CA ALA A 42 0.44 -7.34 -5.18
C ALA A 42 1.65 -6.41 -5.08
N GLN A 43 1.37 -5.13 -4.87
CA GLN A 43 2.34 -4.12 -4.50
C GLN A 43 2.03 -3.60 -3.10
N LEU A 44 3.07 -3.23 -2.35
CA LEU A 44 2.94 -2.71 -0.99
C LEU A 44 3.55 -1.31 -0.91
N CYS A 45 2.78 -0.38 -0.36
CA CYS A 45 3.20 0.98 -0.05
C CYS A 45 2.97 1.24 1.45
N ILE A 46 4.05 1.44 2.20
CA ILE A 46 4.00 1.85 3.60
C ILE A 46 4.21 3.36 3.65
N VAL A 47 3.24 4.09 4.15
CA VAL A 47 3.31 5.55 4.28
C VAL A 47 3.83 5.90 5.67
N PRO A 48 4.98 6.59 5.79
CA PRO A 48 5.54 6.93 7.10
C PRO A 48 4.72 8.02 7.80
N HIS A 49 4.81 8.06 9.13
CA HIS A 49 4.14 9.00 10.03
C HIS A 49 2.62 9.11 9.83
N THR A 50 1.97 8.03 9.42
CA THR A 50 0.58 8.02 8.91
C THR A 50 -0.27 7.02 9.68
N GLY A 51 -1.44 7.46 10.15
CA GLY A 51 -2.44 6.60 10.80
C GLY A 51 -3.75 6.47 9.99
N HIS A 52 -4.75 5.81 10.58
CA HIS A 52 -5.99 5.35 9.93
C HIS A 52 -6.76 6.38 9.07
N GLY A 53 -6.76 7.64 9.49
CA GLY A 53 -7.52 8.72 8.84
C GLY A 53 -6.76 9.46 7.74
N ALA A 54 -5.55 9.03 7.37
CA ALA A 54 -4.77 9.74 6.37
C ALA A 54 -5.43 9.66 4.99
N ARG A 55 -5.45 10.78 4.28
CA ARG A 55 -5.90 10.85 2.89
C ARG A 55 -4.73 11.22 1.99
N PRO A 56 -3.86 10.27 1.64
CA PRO A 56 -2.71 10.52 0.79
C PRO A 56 -3.15 10.61 -0.68
N LYS A 57 -4.00 11.60 -1.01
CA LYS A 57 -4.56 11.79 -2.36
C LYS A 57 -3.48 11.95 -3.43
N GLY A 58 -2.35 12.55 -3.09
CA GLY A 58 -1.19 12.67 -3.98
C GLY A 58 -0.50 11.32 -4.19
N THR A 59 -0.20 10.60 -3.10
CA THR A 59 0.55 9.33 -3.13
C THR A 59 -0.16 8.22 -3.89
N ILE A 60 -1.49 8.08 -3.73
CA ILE A 60 -2.26 7.05 -4.45
C ILE A 60 -2.18 7.28 -5.96
N ARG A 61 -2.26 8.54 -6.41
CA ARG A 61 -2.19 8.88 -7.83
C ARG A 61 -0.81 8.60 -8.42
N THR A 62 0.25 8.96 -7.69
CA THR A 62 1.63 8.67 -8.08
C THR A 62 1.88 7.18 -8.23
N PHE A 63 1.49 6.39 -7.22
CA PHE A 63 1.66 4.93 -7.25
C PHE A 63 0.87 4.26 -8.38
N LEU A 64 -0.38 4.68 -8.64
CA LEU A 64 -1.16 4.14 -9.76
C LEU A 64 -0.55 4.49 -11.13
N GLN A 65 0.05 5.67 -11.27
CA GLN A 65 0.75 6.05 -12.51
C GLN A 65 2.06 5.28 -12.67
N GLU A 66 2.83 5.04 -11.60
CA GLU A 66 4.06 4.24 -11.63
C GLU A 66 3.78 2.75 -11.91
N ALA A 67 2.78 2.17 -11.23
CA ALA A 67 2.35 0.79 -11.44
C ALA A 67 1.83 0.56 -12.87
N ALA A 68 1.11 1.52 -13.46
CA ALA A 68 0.62 1.44 -14.83
C ALA A 68 1.73 1.56 -15.89
N THR A 69 2.88 2.14 -15.56
CA THR A 69 3.97 2.39 -16.53
C THR A 69 5.03 1.29 -16.52
N GLY A 70 4.87 0.24 -15.69
CA GLY A 70 5.80 -0.90 -15.65
C GLY A 70 7.23 -0.54 -15.25
N THR A 71 7.44 0.65 -14.68
CA THR A 71 8.77 1.14 -14.29
C THR A 71 8.88 1.07 -12.77
N ALA A 72 8.83 -0.14 -12.23
CA ALA A 72 9.17 -0.40 -10.83
C ALA A 72 10.69 -0.27 -10.65
N THR A 73 11.21 0.94 -10.74
CA THR A 73 12.50 1.29 -10.13
C THR A 73 12.16 1.97 -8.82
N ALA A 74 12.32 1.23 -7.73
CA ALA A 74 12.30 1.76 -6.38
C ALA A 74 13.36 2.87 -6.25
N ASP A 75 12.99 4.10 -6.58
CA ASP A 75 13.78 5.27 -6.24
C ASP A 75 13.19 5.86 -4.95
N LEU A 76 13.74 5.42 -3.83
CA LEU A 76 13.44 5.92 -2.48
C LEU A 76 13.96 7.38 -2.27
N SER A 77 14.15 8.15 -3.35
CA SER A 77 14.72 9.51 -3.34
C SER A 77 13.68 10.62 -3.59
N LEU A 78 12.38 10.35 -3.40
CA LEU A 78 11.37 11.41 -3.42
C LEU A 78 11.38 12.18 -2.08
N PRO A 79 11.60 13.51 -2.08
CA PRO A 79 11.51 14.31 -0.87
C PRO A 79 10.08 14.26 -0.29
N PRO A 80 9.93 14.30 1.05
CA PRO A 80 8.63 14.19 1.69
C PRO A 80 7.70 15.29 1.16
N PRO A 81 6.40 14.99 0.97
CA PRO A 81 5.45 16.00 0.50
C PRO A 81 5.42 17.16 1.49
N THR A 82 5.78 18.35 1.00
CA THR A 82 5.75 19.57 1.81
C THR A 82 4.31 19.86 2.18
N LEU A 83 4.01 19.73 3.48
CA LEU A 83 2.76 20.19 4.04
C LEU A 83 2.83 21.72 4.10
N SER A 84 2.15 22.39 3.17
CA SER A 84 1.91 23.83 3.28
C SER A 84 1.03 24.14 4.50
N PRO A 85 1.27 25.26 5.20
CA PRO A 85 0.62 25.59 6.48
C PRO A 85 -0.89 25.87 6.37
#